data_AF-A0A495I7U6-F1
#
_entry.id   AF-A0A495I7U6-F1
#
_cell.length_a   1.000
_cell.length_b   1.000
_cell.length_c   1.000
_cell.angle_alpha   90.00
_cell.angle_beta   90.00
_cell.angle_gamma   90.00
#
_symmetry.space_group_name_H-M   'P 1'
#
loop_
_entity.id
_entity.type
_entity.pdbx_description
1 polymer ?
#
loop_
_entity_poly.entity_id
_entity_poly.type
_entity_poly.pdbx_seq_one_letter_code
_entity_poly.pdbx_strand_id
1 'polypeptide(L)' 'MGLTVNVLDDLGAHNLQAAAQAALQETNAIALIELLEMLWSCDVEGANAVIDAVLLRLQQLRAMR' A
#
# COMPACT_ATOMS: atom_id res chain seq x y z
N MET A 1 8.28 -12.26 -1.32
CA MET A 1 7.98 -11.41 -2.49
C MET A 1 7.32 -10.15 -1.95
N GLY A 2 7.90 -8.99 -2.24
CA GLY A 2 7.68 -7.74 -1.50
C GLY A 2 6.27 -7.19 -1.71
N LEU A 3 5.72 -6.54 -0.67
CA LEU A 3 4.41 -5.88 -0.64
C LEU A 3 4.09 -5.15 -1.95
N THR A 4 5.05 -4.39 -2.47
CA THR A 4 4.93 -3.60 -3.70
C THR A 4 4.52 -4.43 -4.91
N VAL A 5 5.09 -5.62 -5.08
CA VAL A 5 4.76 -6.50 -6.20
C VAL A 5 3.33 -7.02 -6.07
N ASN A 6 2.94 -7.48 -4.88
CA ASN A 6 1.59 -7.99 -4.64
C ASN A 6 0.53 -6.90 -4.87
N VAL A 7 0.80 -5.68 -4.39
CA VAL A 7 -0.10 -4.54 -4.57
C VAL A 7 -0.21 -4.15 -6.04
N LEU A 8 0.90 -4.13 -6.78
CA LEU A 8 0.89 -3.82 -8.21
C LEU A 8 0.15 -4.89 -9.02
N ASP A 9 0.32 -6.17 -8.68
CA ASP A 9 -0.39 -7.28 -9.33
C ASP A 9 -1.91 -7.17 -9.07
N ASP A 10 -2.33 -6.89 -7.83
CA ASP A 10 -3.73 -6.69 -7.47
C ASP A 10 -4.33 -5.46 -8.16
N LEU A 11 -3.57 -4.35 -8.26
CA LEU A 11 -3.98 -3.16 -9.01
C LEU A 11 -4.14 -3.45 -10.50
N GLY A 12 -3.20 -4.18 -11.11
CA GLY A 12 -3.28 -4.61 -12.51
C GLY A 12 -4.45 -5.54 -12.79
N ALA A 13 -4.90 -6.31 -11.79
CA ALA A 13 -6.11 -7.14 -11.85
C ALA A 13 -7.40 -6.36 -11.48
N HIS A 14 -7.32 -5.04 -11.28
CA HIS A 14 -8.40 -4.17 -10.77
C HIS A 14 -8.98 -4.61 -9.41
N ASN A 15 -8.23 -5.39 -8.64
CA ASN A 15 -8.60 -5.85 -7.31
C ASN A 15 -8.12 -4.87 -6.23
N LEU A 16 -8.71 -3.66 -6.25
CA LEU A 16 -8.34 -2.57 -5.34
C LEU A 16 -8.47 -2.96 -3.85
N GLN A 17 -9.43 -3.82 -3.54
CA GLN A 17 -9.68 -4.28 -2.18
C GLN A 17 -8.55 -5.19 -1.68
N ALA A 18 -8.06 -6.12 -2.51
CA ALA A 18 -6.93 -6.96 -2.13
C ALA A 18 -5.65 -6.15 -1.97
N ALA A 19 -5.39 -5.21 -2.89
CA ALA A 19 -4.24 -4.30 -2.82
C ALA A 19 -4.23 -3.47 -1.52
N ALA A 20 -5.36 -2.86 -1.17
CA ALA A 20 -5.50 -2.09 0.07
C ALA A 20 -5.36 -2.99 1.32
N GLN A 21 -5.92 -4.19 1.28
CA GLN A 21 -5.83 -5.14 2.39
C GLN A 21 -4.38 -5.60 2.62
N ALA A 22 -3.61 -5.83 1.56
CA ALA A 22 -2.19 -6.16 1.65
C ALA A 22 -1.40 -5.05 2.35
N ALA A 23 -1.66 -3.78 1.99
CA ALA A 23 -1.04 -2.63 2.66
C ALA A 23 -1.43 -2.54 4.15
N LEU A 24 -2.69 -2.79 4.51
CA LEU A 24 -3.15 -2.75 5.91
C LEU A 24 -2.54 -3.85 6.79
N GLN A 25 -2.17 -4.98 6.21
CA GLN A 25 -1.57 -6.10 6.95
C GLN A 25 -0.06 -5.96 7.14
N GLU A 26 0.60 -5.09 6.37
CA GLU A 26 2.04 -4.89 6.48
C GLU A 26 2.43 -4.33 7.85
N THR A 27 3.56 -4.81 8.38
CA THR A 27 4.11 -4.38 9.68
C THR A 27 5.40 -3.60 9.51
N ASN A 28 6.05 -3.75 8.36
CA ASN A 28 7.25 -3.01 8.01
C ASN A 28 6.92 -1.62 7.48
N ALA A 29 7.13 -0.60 8.31
CA ALA A 29 6.93 0.79 7.93
C ALA A 29 7.81 1.24 6.73
N ILE A 30 8.98 0.63 6.53
CA ILE A 30 9.86 0.96 5.39
C ILE A 30 9.20 0.51 4.08
N ALA A 31 8.68 -0.73 4.04
CA ALA A 31 8.00 -1.25 2.85
C ALA A 31 6.73 -0.44 2.51
N LEU A 32 6.03 0.05 3.52
CA LEU A 32 4.87 0.94 3.35
C LEU A 32 5.27 2.30 2.75
N ILE A 33 6.40 2.88 3.18
CA ILE A 33 6.91 4.14 2.63
C ILE A 33 7.39 3.96 1.19
N GLU A 34 8.12 2.89 0.89
CA GLU A 34 8.56 2.56 -0.48
C GLU A 34 7.36 2.38 -1.43
N LEU A 35 6.31 1.69 -0.96
CA LEU A 35 5.07 1.55 -1.72
C LEU A 35 4.42 2.90 -1.99
N LEU A 36 4.37 3.77 -0.97
CA LEU A 36 3.78 5.10 -1.08
C LEU A 36 4.50 5.96 -2.12
N GLU A 37 5.84 5.97 -2.11
CA GLU A 37 6.66 6.70 -3.09
C GLU A 37 6.43 6.21 -4.52
N MET A 38 6.33 4.89 -4.70
CA MET A 38 6.08 4.29 -6.01
C MET A 38 4.67 4.64 -6.52
N LEU A 39 3.62 4.47 -5.70
CA LEU A 39 2.25 4.81 -6.08
C LEU A 39 2.06 6.31 -6.37
N TRP A 40 2.85 7.18 -5.75
CA TRP A 40 2.82 8.61 -6.07
C TRP A 40 3.51 8.95 -7.40
N SER A 41 4.48 8.12 -7.78
CA SER A 41 5.28 8.32 -9.01
C SER A 41 4.65 7.66 -10.23
N CYS A 42 3.93 6.56 -10.02
CA CYS A 42 3.21 5.83 -11.04
C CYS A 42 1.74 6.25 -10.97
N ASP A 43 1.26 7.03 -11.94
CA ASP A 43 -0.15 7.44 -12.06
C ASP A 43 -1.05 6.22 -12.37
N VAL A 44 -1.29 5.40 -11.35
CA VAL A 44 -2.00 4.12 -11.44
C VAL A 44 -3.45 4.34 -11.02
N GLU A 45 -4.37 3.94 -11.90
CA GLU A 45 -5.80 4.02 -11.63
C GLU A 45 -6.16 3.17 -10.39
N GLY A 46 -6.86 3.77 -9.44
CA GLY A 46 -7.22 3.12 -8.17
C GLY A 46 -6.13 3.13 -7.08
N ALA A 47 -4.95 3.72 -7.35
CA ALA A 47 -3.88 3.86 -6.36
C ALA A 47 -4.33 4.61 -5.09
N ASN A 48 -5.28 5.55 -5.20
CA ASN A 48 -5.81 6.32 -4.07
C ASN A 48 -6.30 5.42 -2.92
N ALA A 49 -7.00 4.33 -3.23
CA ALA A 49 -7.50 3.40 -2.20
C ALA A 49 -6.36 2.72 -1.44
N VAL A 50 -5.24 2.44 -2.12
CA VAL A 50 -4.06 1.84 -1.53
C VAL A 50 -3.24 2.89 -0.76
N ILE A 51 -3.13 4.10 -1.29
CA ILE A 51 -2.47 5.24 -0.61
C ILE A 51 -3.15 5.50 0.74
N ASP A 52 -4.49 5.56 0.78
CA ASP A 52 -5.24 5.76 2.01
C ASP A 52 -4.98 4.62 3.02
N ALA A 53 -4.95 3.37 2.55
CA ALA A 53 -4.63 2.20 3.37
C ALA A 53 -3.21 2.25 3.95
N VAL A 54 -2.22 2.63 3.15
CA VAL A 54 -0.82 2.79 3.56
C VAL A 54 -0.69 3.87 4.63
N LEU A 55 -1.29 5.04 4.41
CA LEU A 55 -1.26 6.16 5.36
C LEU A 55 -1.92 5.78 6.69
N LEU A 56 -3.09 5.12 6.64
CA LEU A 56 -3.77 4.62 7.84
C LEU A 56 -2.87 3.64 8.61
N ARG A 57 -2.22 2.70 7.90
CA ARG A 57 -1.37 1.71 8.54
C ARG A 57 -0.13 2.33 9.18
N LEU A 58 0.52 3.29 8.52
CA LEU A 58 1.65 4.04 9.08
C LEU A 58 1.24 4.80 10.35
N GLN A 59 0.06 5.41 10.38
CA GLN A 59 -0.48 6.06 11.59
C GLN A 59 -0.68 5.05 12.74
N GLN A 60 -1.24 3.87 12.46
CA GLN A 60 -1.39 2.81 13.46
C GLN A 60 -0.03 2.35 14.02
N LEU A 61 0.94 2.09 13.16
CA LEU A 61 2.29 1.68 13.57
C LEU A 61 2.97 2.76 14.42
N ARG A 62 2.75 4.03 14.11
CA ARG A 62 3.24 5.15 14.92
C ARG A 62 2.56 5.22 16.29
N ALA A 63 1.25 4.98 16.37
CA ALA A 63 0.51 5.00 17.63
C ALA A 63 0.87 3.84 18.58
N MET A 64 1.45 2.76 18.04
CA MET A 64 1.96 1.63 18.81
C MET A 64 3.37 1.83 19.38
N ARG A 65 4.06 2.92 19.01
CA ARG A 65 5.35 3.31 19.58
C ARG A 65 5.17 4.29 20.73
#